data_AF-A0A6I9V3D5-F1
#
_entry.id   AF-A0A6I9V3D5-F1
#
_cell.length_a   1.000
_cell.length_b   1.000
_cell.length_c   1.000
_cell.angle_alpha   90.00
_cell.angle_beta   90.00
_cell.angle_gamma   90.00
#
_symmetry.space_group_name_H-M   'P 1'
#
loop_
_entity.id
_entity.type
_entity.pdbx_description
1 polymer ?
#
loop_
_entity_poly.entity_id
_entity_poly.type
_entity_poly.pdbx_seq_one_letter_code
_entity_poly.pdbx_strand_id
1 'polypeptide(L)'
;MFASLKNKIKEETGSDVAPTATNTRHINHNNNRIRSRFSSTLSVNSTNEDTGGGGNVDSQSYGAEQLSTLRSQCNELTTKVTDLTTRLQTIQEEKTRIEKTNEILLETVKVAQTQKDIYCEEQEKIQNLQQSEIEKLKNLLSFREQEAVDRLAAMRQNQQQIENLTTELERLKQYEPMVEDLQDELERLRHSSQLGKNNLTTTLAAVEEENRHLKMRLQIMEQARLDAINSFSADEKMQALVQERKMLEQHLEEAHLQLSDIKSTWSGQNLSLETQVSRLSKQVAEETTEKRKALRARDDLNEKVKQLEFEMLKLKDDMKQREDKETLENETKDLKLRISTADERFSEYATNAEHVAQSLRQQNTQLQEQLNEAQNLLETEKEEKLTALLRNAEISQSEEILRKELRMERDEANELHEKNEQLTSEMEAKTQEMKQCKIEMEEIKTVMYKNDEKLKEIDEMQREISEKNKTIKVLNQRLADLKKTLQKEFHSAKSFEAEKERNGNCIAAKPPTNAIVVATSAAVVNDTLACEHCGGVSAATSSSIVMDEVNFKYLKHVIVKFLTSREVEARHLIRAVATLLQLTKDEEKLLQDTLNWKMSWFGSKPNHGRGQHSFSIPPS
;
A
#
# COMPACT_ATOMS: atom_id res chain seq x y z
N MET A 1 -53.23 -4.69 -14.85
CA MET A 1 -51.98 -3.91 -14.80
C MET A 1 -50.88 -4.45 -15.73
N PHE A 2 -50.51 -5.74 -15.70
CA PHE A 2 -49.38 -6.28 -16.50
C PHE A 2 -49.37 -5.98 -18.02
N ALA A 3 -50.53 -5.84 -18.68
CA ALA A 3 -50.58 -5.51 -20.11
C ALA A 3 -49.99 -4.11 -20.45
N SER A 4 -50.10 -3.14 -19.54
CA SER A 4 -49.62 -1.76 -19.78
C SER A 4 -48.09 -1.68 -19.80
N LEU A 5 -47.41 -2.47 -18.95
CA LEU A 5 -45.95 -2.52 -18.86
C LEU A 5 -45.30 -3.05 -20.16
N LYS A 6 -45.96 -4.00 -20.83
CA LYS A 6 -45.46 -4.62 -22.08
C LYS A 6 -45.52 -3.67 -23.29
N ASN A 7 -46.45 -2.70 -23.29
CA ASN A 7 -46.50 -1.69 -24.35
C ASN A 7 -45.41 -0.64 -24.15
N LYS A 8 -45.16 -0.18 -22.92
CA LYS A 8 -44.19 0.90 -22.66
C LYS A 8 -42.75 0.52 -23.02
N ILE A 9 -42.36 -0.73 -22.79
CA ILE A 9 -41.04 -1.27 -23.23
C ILE A 9 -40.92 -1.32 -24.77
N LYS A 10 -42.03 -1.34 -25.52
CA LYS A 10 -42.06 -1.33 -26.99
C LYS A 10 -42.03 0.09 -27.59
N GLU A 11 -42.16 1.13 -26.76
CA GLU A 11 -42.30 2.52 -27.19
C GLU A 11 -40.98 3.31 -27.06
N GLU A 12 -40.06 2.87 -26.19
CA GLU A 12 -38.76 3.53 -25.96
C GLU A 12 -37.62 3.04 -26.89
N THR A 13 -37.80 1.95 -27.66
CA THR A 13 -36.79 1.45 -28.62
C THR A 13 -37.09 1.86 -30.06
N GLY A 14 -37.18 3.17 -30.31
CA GLY A 14 -37.48 3.73 -31.64
C GLY A 14 -36.25 4.21 -32.41
N SER A 15 -35.74 3.40 -33.36
CA SER A 15 -35.19 3.91 -34.63
C SER A 15 -34.99 2.79 -35.66
N ASP A 16 -35.65 2.91 -36.82
CA ASP A 16 -35.26 2.21 -38.04
C ASP A 16 -34.05 2.92 -38.68
N VAL A 17 -33.11 2.15 -39.24
CA VAL A 17 -32.44 2.52 -40.51
C VAL A 17 -32.31 1.25 -41.37
N ALA A 18 -32.65 1.37 -42.66
CA ALA A 18 -32.74 0.28 -43.61
C ALA A 18 -31.37 -0.18 -44.18
N PRO A 19 -31.27 -1.40 -44.75
CA PRO A 19 -30.04 -1.90 -45.36
C PRO A 19 -29.83 -1.38 -46.79
N THR A 20 -28.58 -1.05 -47.13
CA THR A 20 -28.16 -0.76 -48.51
C THR A 20 -26.90 -1.53 -48.88
N ALA A 21 -26.97 -2.29 -49.97
CA ALA A 21 -25.82 -2.96 -50.58
C ALA A 21 -25.34 -2.21 -51.84
N THR A 22 -24.27 -2.74 -52.44
CA THR A 22 -23.79 -2.49 -53.81
C THR A 22 -22.84 -1.28 -54.07
N ASN A 23 -21.58 -1.65 -54.35
CA ASN A 23 -20.87 -1.42 -55.62
C ASN A 23 -19.84 -0.27 -55.84
N THR A 24 -18.59 -0.74 -56.06
CA THR A 24 -17.62 -0.35 -57.11
C THR A 24 -16.69 0.88 -57.01
N ARG A 25 -15.46 0.59 -57.48
CA ARG A 25 -14.51 1.36 -58.33
C ARG A 25 -13.20 1.89 -57.72
N HIS A 26 -12.13 1.36 -58.30
CA HIS A 26 -10.75 1.82 -58.27
C HIS A 26 -10.56 3.29 -58.71
N ILE A 27 -9.53 3.93 -58.15
CA ILE A 27 -8.37 4.59 -58.80
C ILE A 27 -7.28 4.61 -57.68
N ASN A 28 -6.03 4.12 -57.76
CA ASN A 28 -5.03 3.80 -58.79
C ASN A 28 -3.98 4.94 -59.01
N HIS A 29 -2.69 4.54 -59.11
CA HIS A 29 -1.47 5.37 -59.32
C HIS A 29 -0.97 6.19 -58.08
N ASN A 30 0.33 6.48 -57.87
CA ASN A 30 1.53 6.20 -58.70
C ASN A 30 2.90 6.10 -57.95
N ASN A 31 3.80 5.25 -58.48
CA ASN A 31 5.28 5.34 -58.60
C ASN A 31 6.21 5.98 -57.53
N ASN A 32 7.07 5.15 -56.90
CA ASN A 32 8.54 5.00 -57.15
C ASN A 32 9.21 4.26 -55.94
N ARG A 33 10.09 3.25 -56.06
CA ARG A 33 11.30 3.00 -56.89
C ARG A 33 12.47 3.90 -56.46
N ILE A 34 13.47 3.37 -55.73
CA ILE A 34 14.81 2.91 -56.22
C ILE A 34 15.50 2.25 -54.99
N ARG A 35 15.94 0.97 -54.95
CA ARG A 35 17.01 0.21 -55.68
C ARG A 35 18.36 0.20 -54.91
N SER A 36 18.90 -1.01 -54.68
CA SER A 36 20.37 -1.35 -54.74
C SER A 36 21.32 -0.85 -53.63
N ARG A 37 22.35 -1.58 -53.15
CA ARG A 37 22.89 -2.93 -53.49
C ARG A 37 23.88 -3.45 -52.40
N PHE A 38 24.28 -4.71 -52.55
CA PHE A 38 25.54 -5.29 -52.04
C PHE A 38 26.79 -4.49 -52.47
N SER A 39 27.85 -4.50 -51.65
CA SER A 39 29.14 -5.11 -52.03
C SER A 39 30.00 -5.43 -50.80
N SER A 40 30.94 -6.35 -50.97
CA SER A 40 32.00 -6.76 -50.04
C SER A 40 33.39 -6.35 -50.55
N THR A 41 34.45 -6.79 -49.84
CA THR A 41 35.89 -6.81 -50.21
C THR A 41 36.65 -5.46 -50.18
N LEU A 42 38.00 -5.39 -50.10
CA LEU A 42 39.08 -6.22 -49.51
C LEU A 42 40.40 -5.39 -49.50
N SER A 43 41.30 -5.66 -48.54
CA SER A 43 42.78 -5.52 -48.64
C SER A 43 43.42 -4.12 -48.88
N VAL A 44 44.64 -3.94 -48.37
CA VAL A 44 45.89 -3.72 -49.17
C VAL A 44 47.11 -3.68 -48.24
N ASN A 45 48.21 -4.33 -48.65
CA ASN A 45 49.51 -4.36 -47.95
C ASN A 45 50.35 -3.09 -48.21
N SER A 46 51.38 -2.86 -47.38
CA SER A 46 52.75 -2.49 -47.79
C SER A 46 53.69 -2.46 -46.57
N THR A 47 54.98 -2.80 -46.59
CA THR A 47 55.84 -3.52 -47.57
C THR A 47 57.13 -3.93 -46.84
N ASN A 48 57.76 -5.07 -47.19
CA ASN A 48 59.11 -5.43 -46.77
C ASN A 48 59.94 -5.89 -47.99
N GLU A 49 60.95 -5.11 -48.35
CA GLU A 49 62.12 -5.46 -49.18
C GLU A 49 63.29 -4.72 -48.50
N ASP A 50 64.26 -5.39 -47.88
CA ASP A 50 65.41 -6.11 -48.47
C ASP A 50 66.33 -5.24 -49.34
N THR A 51 67.46 -4.82 -48.77
CA THR A 51 68.80 -4.99 -49.37
C THR A 51 69.89 -4.64 -48.35
N GLY A 52 71.03 -5.31 -48.41
CA GLY A 52 72.19 -5.05 -47.55
C GLY A 52 73.28 -4.21 -48.22
N GLY A 53 74.19 -3.65 -47.42
CA GLY A 53 75.38 -2.95 -47.90
C GLY A 53 76.13 -2.24 -46.77
N GLY A 54 77.40 -2.58 -46.56
CA GLY A 54 78.27 -1.89 -45.60
C GLY A 54 78.99 -0.69 -46.23
N GLY A 55 79.27 0.33 -45.42
CA GLY A 55 80.04 1.52 -45.83
C GLY A 55 80.58 2.25 -44.60
N ASN A 56 81.80 2.79 -44.69
CA ASN A 56 82.52 3.45 -43.61
C ASN A 56 82.82 4.93 -43.99
N VAL A 57 83.38 5.68 -43.04
CA VAL A 57 84.06 6.99 -43.18
C VAL A 57 83.18 8.25 -43.09
N ASP A 58 83.37 8.93 -41.96
CA ASP A 58 83.47 10.39 -41.72
C ASP A 58 82.83 11.41 -42.69
N SER A 59 81.90 12.20 -42.13
CA SER A 59 81.80 13.65 -42.37
C SER A 59 81.04 14.34 -41.23
N GLN A 60 81.75 15.05 -40.36
CA GLN A 60 81.18 15.71 -39.17
C GLN A 60 80.61 17.11 -39.45
N SER A 61 79.97 17.68 -38.43
CA SER A 61 79.59 19.09 -38.25
C SER A 61 78.25 19.55 -38.84
N TYR A 62 78.03 19.60 -40.16
CA TYR A 62 76.83 20.28 -40.71
C TYR A 62 75.49 19.53 -40.54
N GLY A 63 75.50 18.19 -40.47
CA GLY A 63 74.27 17.42 -40.24
C GLY A 63 73.71 17.54 -38.81
N ALA A 64 74.54 17.94 -37.84
CA ALA A 64 74.21 17.92 -36.43
C ALA A 64 73.17 18.98 -36.04
N GLU A 65 73.27 20.20 -36.59
CA GLU A 65 72.28 21.26 -36.32
C GLU A 65 70.92 20.93 -36.91
N GLN A 66 70.86 20.40 -38.13
CA GLN A 66 69.59 19.97 -38.76
C GLN A 66 68.94 18.82 -37.97
N LEU A 67 69.73 17.85 -37.48
CA LEU A 67 69.26 16.81 -36.56
C LEU A 67 68.80 17.38 -35.22
N SER A 68 69.43 18.43 -34.70
CA SER A 68 69.02 19.12 -33.47
C SER A 68 67.68 19.85 -33.66
N THR A 69 67.51 20.60 -34.75
CA THR A 69 66.25 21.27 -35.08
C THR A 69 65.11 20.26 -35.30
N LEU A 70 65.37 19.17 -36.01
CA LEU A 70 64.38 18.10 -36.20
C LEU A 70 64.03 17.41 -34.87
N ARG A 71 65.00 17.14 -33.99
CA ARG A 71 64.70 16.63 -32.62
C ARG A 71 63.87 17.62 -31.83
N SER A 72 64.17 18.92 -31.88
CA SER A 72 63.38 19.95 -31.19
C SER A 72 61.94 20.02 -31.71
N GLN A 73 61.73 19.92 -33.03
CA GLN A 73 60.39 19.85 -33.62
C GLN A 73 59.65 18.54 -33.29
N CYS A 74 60.34 17.40 -33.29
CA CYS A 74 59.79 16.14 -32.81
C CYS A 74 59.38 16.21 -31.34
N ASN A 75 60.18 16.82 -30.47
CA ASN A 75 59.85 17.02 -29.06
C ASN A 75 58.64 17.97 -28.86
N GLU A 76 58.54 19.02 -29.67
CA GLU A 76 57.38 19.94 -29.66
C GLU A 76 56.10 19.26 -30.19
N LEU A 77 56.24 18.33 -31.15
CA LEU A 77 55.14 17.49 -31.60
C LEU A 77 54.76 16.43 -30.55
N THR A 78 55.73 15.79 -29.89
CA THR A 78 55.49 14.85 -28.79
C THR A 78 54.75 15.53 -27.63
N THR A 79 55.16 16.73 -27.21
CA THR A 79 54.48 17.46 -26.13
C THR A 79 53.08 17.96 -26.53
N LYS A 80 52.86 18.31 -27.81
CA LYS A 80 51.50 18.59 -28.33
C LYS A 80 50.64 17.33 -28.41
N VAL A 81 51.21 16.17 -28.76
CA VAL A 81 50.50 14.89 -28.80
C VAL A 81 50.14 14.43 -27.39
N THR A 82 51.02 14.59 -26.39
CA THR A 82 50.68 14.26 -25.00
C THR A 82 49.63 15.21 -24.42
N ASP A 83 49.71 16.52 -24.66
CA ASP A 83 48.69 17.50 -24.23
C ASP A 83 47.32 17.28 -24.92
N LEU A 84 47.30 16.92 -26.20
CA LEU A 84 46.08 16.49 -26.88
C LEU A 84 45.53 15.16 -26.32
N THR A 85 46.41 14.25 -25.89
CA THR A 85 46.03 12.97 -25.29
C THR A 85 45.45 13.15 -23.89
N THR A 86 46.03 13.99 -23.04
CA THR A 86 45.48 14.31 -21.71
C THR A 86 44.16 15.09 -21.82
N ARG A 87 44.01 15.96 -22.82
CA ARG A 87 42.71 16.58 -23.14
C ARG A 87 41.67 15.59 -23.62
N LEU A 88 42.04 14.59 -24.44
CA LEU A 88 41.14 13.52 -24.84
C LEU A 88 40.71 12.65 -23.65
N GLN A 89 41.66 12.33 -22.76
CA GLN A 89 41.43 11.59 -21.52
C GLN A 89 40.45 12.32 -20.60
N THR A 90 40.66 13.62 -20.32
CA THR A 90 39.77 14.38 -19.44
C THR A 90 38.38 14.61 -20.05
N ILE A 91 38.27 14.85 -21.36
CA ILE A 91 36.97 14.93 -22.05
C ILE A 91 36.22 13.59 -22.00
N GLN A 92 36.92 12.46 -22.12
CA GLN A 92 36.33 11.13 -22.00
C GLN A 92 35.89 10.84 -20.54
N GLU A 93 36.65 11.27 -19.55
CA GLU A 93 36.27 11.18 -18.13
C GLU A 93 35.04 12.05 -17.80
N GLU A 94 35.01 13.30 -18.26
CA GLU A 94 33.82 14.16 -18.15
C GLU A 94 32.61 13.54 -18.85
N LYS A 95 32.77 12.99 -20.05
CA LYS A 95 31.71 12.28 -20.77
C LYS A 95 31.14 11.14 -19.93
N THR A 96 31.98 10.24 -19.40
CA THR A 96 31.47 9.11 -18.57
C THR A 96 30.86 9.57 -17.26
N ARG A 97 31.28 10.72 -16.70
CA ARG A 97 30.63 11.35 -15.55
C ARG A 97 29.24 11.87 -15.92
N ILE A 98 29.10 12.56 -17.05
CA ILE A 98 27.83 13.07 -17.58
C ILE A 98 26.86 11.92 -17.89
N GLU A 99 27.33 10.86 -18.53
CA GLU A 99 26.54 9.65 -18.83
C GLU A 99 25.97 9.03 -17.54
N LYS A 100 26.79 8.86 -16.49
CA LYS A 100 26.34 8.38 -15.17
C LYS A 100 25.35 9.33 -14.50
N THR A 101 25.55 10.65 -14.57
CA THR A 101 24.56 11.60 -14.00
C THR A 101 23.24 11.58 -14.76
N ASN A 102 23.26 11.40 -16.08
CA ASN A 102 22.05 11.26 -16.89
C ASN A 102 21.30 9.96 -16.55
N GLU A 103 22.00 8.85 -16.31
CA GLU A 103 21.41 7.58 -15.88
C GLU A 103 20.72 7.71 -14.52
N ILE A 104 21.38 8.33 -13.53
CA ILE A 104 20.81 8.61 -12.19
C ILE A 104 19.58 9.53 -12.30
N LEU A 105 19.64 10.58 -13.13
CA LEU A 105 18.49 11.46 -13.38
C LEU A 105 17.33 10.72 -14.05
N LEU A 106 17.61 9.82 -15.01
CA LEU A 106 16.59 9.03 -15.67
C LEU A 106 15.87 8.10 -14.68
N GLU A 107 16.60 7.46 -13.77
CA GLU A 107 16.02 6.60 -12.73
C GLU A 107 15.24 7.42 -11.70
N THR A 108 15.76 8.59 -11.29
CA THR A 108 15.06 9.52 -10.40
C THR A 108 13.71 9.96 -10.98
N VAL A 109 13.65 10.21 -12.30
CA VAL A 109 12.40 10.54 -13.01
C VAL A 109 11.44 9.34 -13.04
N LYS A 110 11.92 8.10 -13.22
CA LYS A 110 11.06 6.91 -13.13
C LYS A 110 10.46 6.75 -11.74
N VAL A 111 11.26 6.91 -10.68
CA VAL A 111 10.81 6.80 -9.28
C VAL A 111 9.80 7.91 -8.94
N ALA A 112 10.03 9.15 -9.38
CA ALA A 112 9.07 10.24 -9.20
C ALA A 112 7.73 9.97 -9.94
N GLN A 113 7.79 9.35 -11.13
CA GLN A 113 6.59 8.98 -11.88
C GLN A 113 5.82 7.81 -11.22
N THR A 114 6.49 6.76 -10.74
CA THR A 114 5.80 5.67 -10.03
C THR A 114 5.22 6.12 -8.70
N GLN A 115 5.90 6.99 -7.94
CA GLN A 115 5.34 7.62 -6.73
C GLN A 115 4.07 8.44 -7.02
N LYS A 116 4.06 9.18 -8.12
CA LYS A 116 2.89 9.94 -8.57
C LYS A 116 1.73 9.02 -8.94
N ASP A 117 1.99 7.93 -9.66
CA ASP A 117 0.95 6.99 -10.10
C ASP A 117 0.34 6.25 -8.89
N ILE A 118 1.16 5.83 -7.93
CA ILE A 118 0.69 5.28 -6.64
C ILE A 118 -0.17 6.31 -5.88
N TYR A 119 0.23 7.58 -5.85
CA TYR A 119 -0.57 8.63 -5.18
C TYR A 119 -1.94 8.83 -5.85
N CYS A 120 -2.00 8.76 -7.19
CA CYS A 120 -3.27 8.79 -7.92
C CYS A 120 -4.15 7.57 -7.59
N GLU A 121 -3.58 6.36 -7.55
CA GLU A 121 -4.31 5.14 -7.18
C GLU A 121 -4.85 5.20 -5.75
N GLU A 122 -4.05 5.65 -4.77
CA GLU A 122 -4.51 5.84 -3.39
C GLU A 122 -5.60 6.92 -3.28
N GLN A 123 -5.49 8.01 -4.04
CA GLN A 123 -6.53 9.04 -4.09
C GLN A 123 -7.85 8.49 -4.66
N GLU A 124 -7.80 7.63 -5.68
CA GLU A 124 -8.97 6.93 -6.22
C GLU A 124 -9.54 5.88 -5.24
N LYS A 125 -8.68 5.09 -4.56
CA LYS A 125 -9.10 4.17 -3.49
C LYS A 125 -9.87 4.91 -2.39
N ILE A 126 -9.35 6.05 -1.92
CA ILE A 126 -9.98 6.90 -0.90
C ILE A 126 -11.32 7.46 -1.41
N GLN A 127 -11.37 7.99 -2.63
CA GLN A 127 -12.60 8.55 -3.21
C GLN A 127 -13.70 7.48 -3.35
N ASN A 128 -13.35 6.27 -3.79
CA ASN A 128 -14.28 5.15 -3.93
C ASN A 128 -14.81 4.66 -2.56
N LEU A 129 -13.96 4.62 -1.52
CA LEU A 129 -14.38 4.31 -0.15
C LEU A 129 -15.34 5.39 0.40
N GLN A 130 -15.02 6.67 0.23
CA GLN A 130 -15.89 7.78 0.62
C GLN A 130 -17.24 7.72 -0.09
N GLN A 131 -17.26 7.48 -1.41
CA GLN A 131 -18.48 7.35 -2.20
C GLN A 131 -19.33 6.16 -1.72
N SER A 132 -18.71 5.03 -1.39
CA SER A 132 -19.40 3.86 -0.84
C SER A 132 -20.05 4.17 0.52
N GLU A 133 -19.34 4.87 1.41
CA GLU A 133 -19.87 5.21 2.74
C GLU A 133 -20.99 6.26 2.66
N ILE A 134 -20.85 7.26 1.77
CA ILE A 134 -21.92 8.23 1.46
C ILE A 134 -23.18 7.50 0.98
N GLU A 135 -23.05 6.48 0.13
CA GLU A 135 -24.20 5.73 -0.37
C GLU A 135 -24.86 4.87 0.74
N LYS A 136 -24.08 4.27 1.65
CA LYS A 136 -24.63 3.61 2.85
C LYS A 136 -25.40 4.59 3.73
N LEU A 137 -24.83 5.78 3.98
CA LEU A 137 -25.45 6.83 4.79
C LEU A 137 -26.75 7.35 4.16
N LYS A 138 -26.81 7.56 2.84
CA LYS A 138 -28.06 7.89 2.13
C LYS A 138 -29.13 6.82 2.31
N ASN A 139 -28.78 5.54 2.14
CA ASN A 139 -29.73 4.44 2.28
C ASN A 139 -30.25 4.33 3.72
N LEU A 140 -29.39 4.51 4.72
CA LEU A 140 -29.79 4.56 6.13
C LEU A 140 -30.68 5.77 6.43
N LEU A 141 -30.36 6.95 5.89
CA LEU A 141 -31.17 8.17 6.05
C LEU A 141 -32.56 7.98 5.43
N SER A 142 -32.62 7.52 4.19
CA SER A 142 -33.87 7.22 3.47
C SER A 142 -34.76 6.23 4.22
N PHE A 143 -34.18 5.17 4.78
CA PHE A 143 -34.92 4.23 5.64
C PHE A 143 -35.49 4.91 6.90
N ARG A 144 -34.74 5.82 7.54
CA ARG A 144 -35.22 6.58 8.72
C ARG A 144 -36.27 7.64 8.36
N GLU A 145 -36.16 8.25 7.20
CA GLU A 145 -37.19 9.17 6.69
C GLU A 145 -38.49 8.42 6.41
N GLN A 146 -38.43 7.25 5.77
CA GLN A 146 -39.61 6.39 5.57
C GLN A 146 -40.21 5.92 6.91
N GLU A 147 -39.37 5.46 7.85
CA GLU A 147 -39.80 5.08 9.21
C GLU A 147 -40.53 6.23 9.92
N ALA A 148 -40.04 7.47 9.78
CA ALA A 148 -40.69 8.65 10.33
C ALA A 148 -42.02 9.00 9.64
N VAL A 149 -42.09 8.85 8.31
CA VAL A 149 -43.34 9.04 7.53
C VAL A 149 -44.40 8.02 7.94
N ASP A 150 -44.04 6.75 8.09
CA ASP A 150 -44.97 5.68 8.47
C ASP A 150 -45.48 5.86 9.91
N ARG A 151 -44.59 6.26 10.84
CA ARG A 151 -44.98 6.65 12.22
C ARG A 151 -45.94 7.85 12.22
N LEU A 152 -45.73 8.85 11.35
CA LEU A 152 -46.63 10.00 11.21
C LEU A 152 -47.97 9.63 10.55
N ALA A 153 -48.01 8.63 9.67
CA ALA A 153 -49.25 8.11 9.09
C ALA A 153 -50.09 7.38 10.16
N ALA A 154 -49.46 6.48 10.92
CA ALA A 154 -50.12 5.78 12.03
C ALA A 154 -50.63 6.75 13.13
N MET A 155 -49.85 7.80 13.46
CA MET A 155 -50.27 8.84 14.39
C MET A 155 -51.54 9.57 13.90
N ARG A 156 -51.63 9.92 12.61
CA ARG A 156 -52.83 10.55 12.04
C ARG A 156 -54.04 9.63 12.05
N GLN A 157 -53.86 8.34 11.78
CA GLN A 157 -54.95 7.36 11.86
C GLN A 157 -55.50 7.24 13.29
N ASN A 158 -54.62 7.17 14.29
CA ASN A 158 -55.02 7.13 15.70
C ASN A 158 -55.72 8.44 16.12
N GLN A 159 -55.23 9.60 15.67
CA GLN A 159 -55.86 10.90 15.91
C GLN A 159 -57.29 10.94 15.34
N GLN A 160 -57.48 10.48 14.10
CA GLN A 160 -58.80 10.41 13.47
C GLN A 160 -59.74 9.43 14.23
N GLN A 161 -59.21 8.33 14.77
CA GLN A 161 -59.99 7.42 15.60
C GLN A 161 -60.42 8.07 16.93
N ILE A 162 -59.54 8.86 17.57
CA ILE A 162 -59.86 9.63 18.79
C ILE A 162 -60.94 10.69 18.50
N GLU A 163 -60.86 11.38 17.37
CA GLU A 163 -61.88 12.36 16.95
C GLU A 163 -63.24 11.69 16.72
N ASN A 164 -63.28 10.58 15.99
CA ASN A 164 -64.51 9.79 15.79
C ASN A 164 -65.12 9.34 17.14
N LEU A 165 -64.31 8.76 18.04
CA LEU A 165 -64.78 8.34 19.37
C LEU A 165 -65.27 9.51 20.21
N THR A 166 -64.65 10.69 20.09
CA THR A 166 -65.06 11.91 20.78
C THR A 166 -66.41 12.41 20.27
N THR A 167 -66.67 12.35 18.95
CA THR A 167 -67.99 12.69 18.39
C THR A 167 -69.09 11.71 18.81
N GLU A 168 -68.78 10.42 18.93
CA GLU A 168 -69.74 9.43 19.44
C GLU A 168 -70.00 9.58 20.95
N LEU A 169 -68.98 9.93 21.75
CA LEU A 169 -69.18 10.26 23.18
C LEU A 169 -70.07 11.48 23.36
N GLU A 170 -69.82 12.58 22.64
CA GLU A 170 -70.67 13.78 22.74
C GLU A 170 -72.08 13.57 22.14
N ARG A 171 -72.25 12.61 21.22
CA ARG A 171 -73.57 12.14 20.75
C ARG A 171 -74.31 11.32 21.81
N LEU A 172 -73.61 10.44 22.55
CA LEU A 172 -74.21 9.60 23.58
C LEU A 172 -74.57 10.39 24.85
N LYS A 173 -73.73 11.33 25.24
CA LYS A 173 -73.90 12.24 26.39
C LYS A 173 -75.21 13.04 26.35
N GLN A 174 -75.73 13.33 25.14
CA GLN A 174 -77.04 13.99 24.97
C GLN A 174 -78.23 13.18 25.50
N TYR A 175 -78.07 11.86 25.73
CA TYR A 175 -79.12 11.02 26.32
C TYR A 175 -79.05 10.93 27.85
N GLU A 176 -77.97 11.40 28.50
CA GLU A 176 -77.84 11.41 29.96
C GLU A 176 -79.03 12.11 30.66
N PRO A 177 -79.40 13.36 30.34
CA PRO A 177 -80.54 14.02 30.97
C PRO A 177 -81.89 13.32 30.68
N MET A 178 -82.04 12.69 29.51
CA MET A 178 -83.25 11.92 29.19
C MET A 178 -83.38 10.66 30.07
N VAL A 179 -82.26 10.07 30.49
CA VAL A 179 -82.23 8.94 31.41
C VAL A 179 -82.49 9.38 32.85
N GLU A 180 -82.10 10.59 33.24
CA GLU A 180 -82.44 11.21 34.53
C GLU A 180 -83.94 11.58 34.60
N ASP A 181 -84.48 12.27 33.59
CA ASP A 181 -85.92 12.62 33.48
C ASP A 181 -86.84 11.40 33.64
N LEU A 182 -86.47 10.28 33.01
CA LEU A 182 -87.22 9.02 33.06
C LEU A 182 -87.11 8.30 34.42
N GLN A 183 -86.00 8.48 35.15
CA GLN A 183 -85.88 7.97 36.52
C GLN A 183 -86.78 8.78 37.46
N ASP A 184 -86.73 10.11 37.37
CA ASP A 184 -87.62 11.00 38.13
C ASP A 184 -89.10 10.72 37.84
N GLU A 185 -89.49 10.42 36.60
CA GLU A 185 -90.88 10.04 36.27
C GLU A 185 -91.25 8.67 36.86
N LEU A 186 -90.35 7.68 36.80
CA LEU A 186 -90.56 6.37 37.41
C LEU A 186 -90.76 6.47 38.93
N GLU A 187 -90.01 7.33 39.62
CA GLU A 187 -90.18 7.55 41.07
C GLU A 187 -91.50 8.28 41.38
N ARG A 188 -91.85 9.32 40.62
CA ARG A 188 -93.17 9.99 40.72
C ARG A 188 -94.33 9.00 40.54
N LEU A 189 -94.25 8.09 39.56
CA LEU A 189 -95.25 7.04 39.34
C LEU A 189 -95.31 6.02 40.48
N ARG A 190 -94.15 5.59 41.03
CA ARG A 190 -94.09 4.70 42.20
C ARG A 190 -94.78 5.32 43.43
N HIS A 191 -94.47 6.59 43.74
CA HIS A 191 -95.09 7.30 44.86
C HIS A 191 -96.60 7.48 44.67
N SER A 192 -97.05 7.87 43.47
CA SER A 192 -98.47 8.00 43.12
C SER A 192 -99.23 6.67 43.28
N SER A 193 -98.67 5.58 42.74
CA SER A 193 -99.25 4.23 42.84
C SER A 193 -99.36 3.76 44.30
N GLN A 194 -98.33 3.98 45.11
CA GLN A 194 -98.35 3.62 46.54
C GLN A 194 -99.38 4.44 47.33
N LEU A 195 -99.56 5.74 47.02
CA LEU A 195 -100.59 6.58 47.63
C LEU A 195 -102.00 6.10 47.25
N GLY A 196 -102.24 5.78 45.98
CA GLY A 196 -103.51 5.21 45.51
C GLY A 196 -103.84 3.88 46.20
N LYS A 197 -102.86 2.99 46.34
CA LYS A 197 -102.98 1.72 47.07
C LYS A 197 -103.36 1.93 48.55
N ASN A 198 -102.70 2.89 49.23
CA ASN A 198 -103.02 3.21 50.62
C ASN A 198 -104.48 3.69 50.75
N ASN A 199 -104.91 4.64 49.91
CA ASN A 199 -106.26 5.18 49.92
C ASN A 199 -107.32 4.09 49.69
N LEU A 200 -107.14 3.24 48.67
CA LEU A 200 -108.04 2.11 48.39
C LEU A 200 -108.17 1.16 49.59
N THR A 201 -107.04 0.85 50.26
CA THR A 201 -107.00 0.00 51.45
C THR A 201 -107.86 0.58 52.58
N THR A 202 -107.75 1.89 52.82
CA THR A 202 -108.57 2.59 53.83
C THR A 202 -110.05 2.61 53.47
N THR A 203 -110.40 2.86 52.20
CA THR A 203 -111.82 2.88 51.77
C THR A 203 -112.50 1.51 51.83
N LEU A 204 -111.77 0.43 51.55
CA LEU A 204 -112.31 -0.93 51.62
C LEU A 204 -112.73 -1.28 53.06
N ALA A 205 -111.85 -1.00 54.04
CA ALA A 205 -112.11 -1.28 55.45
C ALA A 205 -113.35 -0.56 56.02
N ALA A 206 -113.70 0.62 55.48
CA ALA A 206 -114.91 1.34 55.86
C ALA A 206 -116.20 0.65 55.34
N VAL A 207 -116.20 0.26 54.06
CA VAL A 207 -117.37 -0.36 53.40
C VAL A 207 -117.67 -1.78 53.93
N GLU A 208 -116.66 -2.49 54.42
CA GLU A 208 -116.84 -3.80 55.06
C GLU A 208 -117.65 -3.71 56.36
N GLU A 209 -117.53 -2.63 57.14
CA GLU A 209 -118.25 -2.48 58.41
C GLU A 209 -119.71 -2.03 58.21
N GLU A 210 -119.98 -1.14 57.25
CA GLU A 210 -121.36 -0.78 56.87
C GLU A 210 -122.20 -2.02 56.48
N ASN A 211 -121.58 -2.97 55.77
CA ASN A 211 -122.22 -4.23 55.41
C ASN A 211 -122.57 -5.12 56.61
N ARG A 212 -121.79 -5.11 57.69
CA ARG A 212 -122.13 -5.85 58.93
C ARG A 212 -123.42 -5.31 59.54
N HIS A 213 -123.56 -3.99 59.62
CA HIS A 213 -124.75 -3.35 60.20
C HIS A 213 -126.03 -3.62 59.41
N LEU A 214 -125.98 -3.62 58.07
CA LEU A 214 -127.15 -3.89 57.24
C LEU A 214 -127.68 -5.32 57.40
N LYS A 215 -126.79 -6.31 57.47
CA LYS A 215 -127.16 -7.73 57.58
C LYS A 215 -127.97 -8.05 58.83
N MET A 216 -127.59 -7.46 59.96
CA MET A 216 -128.28 -7.59 61.26
C MET A 216 -129.77 -7.18 61.19
N ARG A 217 -130.08 -6.15 60.39
CA ARG A 217 -131.40 -5.52 60.35
C ARG A 217 -132.43 -6.28 59.52
N LEU A 218 -131.99 -7.08 58.54
CA LEU A 218 -132.89 -7.91 57.72
C LEU A 218 -133.48 -9.09 58.52
N GLN A 219 -132.65 -9.75 59.35
CA GLN A 219 -133.02 -10.95 60.09
C GLN A 219 -134.22 -10.75 61.04
N ILE A 220 -134.40 -9.53 61.56
CA ILE A 220 -135.51 -9.16 62.46
C ILE A 220 -136.86 -9.13 61.69
N MET A 221 -136.84 -8.73 60.42
CA MET A 221 -138.05 -8.53 59.61
C MET A 221 -138.70 -9.86 59.20
N GLU A 222 -137.89 -10.88 58.92
CA GLU A 222 -138.36 -12.15 58.39
C GLU A 222 -139.16 -12.97 59.42
N GLN A 223 -138.76 -12.91 60.70
CA GLN A 223 -139.41 -13.63 61.80
C GLN A 223 -140.89 -13.26 61.96
N ALA A 224 -141.24 -11.98 61.81
CA ALA A 224 -142.60 -11.48 62.01
C ALA A 224 -143.60 -11.88 60.90
N ARG A 225 -143.13 -12.49 59.80
CA ARG A 225 -143.96 -12.84 58.65
C ARG A 225 -144.65 -14.20 58.78
N LEU A 226 -144.22 -15.03 59.73
CA LEU A 226 -144.60 -16.45 59.80
C LEU A 226 -145.91 -16.72 60.57
N ASP A 227 -146.30 -15.85 61.49
CA ASP A 227 -147.38 -16.13 62.46
C ASP A 227 -148.82 -15.98 61.91
N ALA A 228 -149.00 -15.52 60.67
CA ALA A 228 -150.24 -14.89 60.22
C ALA A 228 -151.22 -15.76 59.39
N ILE A 229 -150.90 -17.02 59.09
CA ILE A 229 -151.61 -17.79 58.03
C ILE A 229 -152.13 -19.15 58.53
N ASN A 230 -153.40 -19.23 58.96
CA ASN A 230 -154.15 -20.49 59.13
C ASN A 230 -155.67 -20.26 59.40
N SER A 231 -156.56 -20.52 58.44
CA SER A 231 -158.00 -20.87 58.68
C SER A 231 -158.81 -21.16 57.39
N PHE A 232 -159.87 -21.97 57.55
CA PHE A 232 -160.98 -22.31 56.61
C PHE A 232 -160.80 -23.46 55.58
N SER A 233 -161.94 -24.09 55.23
CA SER A 233 -162.13 -25.47 54.74
C SER A 233 -163.49 -25.63 54.00
N ALA A 234 -163.89 -26.76 53.38
CA ALA A 234 -163.16 -27.77 52.60
C ALA A 234 -164.11 -28.66 51.73
N ASP A 235 -165.21 -29.16 52.28
CA ASP A 235 -165.70 -30.51 51.93
C ASP A 235 -166.48 -30.71 50.62
N GLU A 236 -167.27 -29.75 50.14
CA GLU A 236 -168.04 -29.98 48.89
C GLU A 236 -167.23 -29.67 47.63
N LYS A 237 -166.20 -28.81 47.75
CA LYS A 237 -165.12 -28.75 46.76
C LYS A 237 -164.38 -30.09 46.68
N MET A 238 -164.21 -30.77 47.82
CA MET A 238 -163.41 -31.99 47.95
C MET A 238 -163.77 -33.05 46.92
N GLN A 239 -165.04 -33.36 46.70
CA GLN A 239 -165.41 -34.59 45.98
C GLN A 239 -165.26 -34.50 44.46
N ALA A 240 -165.67 -33.38 43.85
CA ALA A 240 -165.42 -33.13 42.43
C ALA A 240 -163.91 -32.94 42.18
N LEU A 241 -163.23 -32.17 43.05
CA LEU A 241 -161.78 -32.07 43.02
C LEU A 241 -161.13 -33.44 43.17
N VAL A 242 -161.61 -34.38 44.00
CA VAL A 242 -160.97 -35.69 44.21
C VAL A 242 -160.86 -36.53 42.93
N GLN A 243 -161.82 -36.46 42.00
CA GLN A 243 -161.71 -37.19 40.73
C GLN A 243 -160.78 -36.48 39.74
N GLU A 244 -160.90 -35.16 39.61
CA GLU A 244 -160.01 -34.34 38.77
C GLU A 244 -158.56 -34.45 39.28
N ARG A 245 -158.36 -34.27 40.59
CA ARG A 245 -157.13 -34.51 41.36
C ARG A 245 -156.57 -35.90 41.10
N LYS A 246 -157.37 -36.96 41.00
CA LYS A 246 -156.83 -38.30 40.69
C LYS A 246 -156.26 -38.39 39.27
N MET A 247 -156.94 -37.82 38.28
CA MET A 247 -156.42 -37.78 36.90
C MET A 247 -155.20 -36.85 36.78
N LEU A 248 -155.22 -35.72 37.48
CA LEU A 248 -154.10 -34.78 37.58
C LEU A 248 -152.93 -35.38 38.36
N GLU A 249 -153.16 -36.16 39.42
CA GLU A 249 -152.13 -36.90 40.17
C GLU A 249 -151.40 -37.88 39.25
N GLN A 250 -152.13 -38.63 38.40
CA GLN A 250 -151.50 -39.54 37.44
C GLN A 250 -150.64 -38.80 36.40
N HIS A 251 -151.16 -37.72 35.79
CA HIS A 251 -150.37 -36.92 34.84
C HIS A 251 -149.20 -36.19 35.51
N LEU A 252 -149.35 -35.76 36.77
CA LEU A 252 -148.32 -35.13 37.57
C LEU A 252 -147.23 -36.15 37.96
N GLU A 253 -147.60 -37.39 38.27
CA GLU A 253 -146.67 -38.47 38.59
C GLU A 253 -145.91 -38.96 37.35
N GLU A 254 -146.57 -39.09 36.20
CA GLU A 254 -145.91 -39.34 34.90
C GLU A 254 -144.96 -38.20 34.52
N ALA A 255 -145.39 -36.94 34.68
CA ALA A 255 -144.53 -35.78 34.44
C ALA A 255 -143.37 -35.69 35.44
N HIS A 256 -143.57 -36.05 36.71
CA HIS A 256 -142.50 -36.14 37.70
C HIS A 256 -141.50 -37.23 37.37
N LEU A 257 -141.93 -38.39 36.87
CA LEU A 257 -141.05 -39.46 36.42
C LEU A 257 -140.21 -39.02 35.21
N GLN A 258 -140.84 -38.44 34.19
CA GLN A 258 -140.14 -37.89 33.01
C GLN A 258 -139.15 -36.77 33.40
N LEU A 259 -139.55 -35.85 34.28
CA LEU A 259 -138.66 -34.80 34.81
C LEU A 259 -137.53 -35.39 35.66
N SER A 260 -137.76 -36.49 36.38
CA SER A 260 -136.72 -37.20 37.13
C SER A 260 -135.69 -37.84 36.20
N ASP A 261 -136.12 -38.52 35.13
CA ASP A 261 -135.21 -39.14 34.16
C ASP A 261 -134.41 -38.10 33.36
N ILE A 262 -135.06 -37.01 32.94
CA ILE A 262 -134.40 -35.87 32.30
C ILE A 262 -133.39 -35.24 33.27
N LYS A 263 -133.77 -34.97 34.52
CA LYS A 263 -132.89 -34.41 35.55
C LYS A 263 -131.71 -35.33 35.88
N SER A 264 -131.94 -36.63 35.95
CA SER A 264 -130.90 -37.65 36.17
C SER A 264 -129.90 -37.64 35.02
N THR A 265 -130.39 -37.65 33.78
CA THR A 265 -129.57 -37.60 32.56
C THR A 265 -128.73 -36.32 32.49
N TRP A 266 -129.34 -35.15 32.73
CA TRP A 266 -128.63 -33.87 32.76
C TRP A 266 -127.63 -33.78 33.92
N SER A 267 -127.94 -34.37 35.08
CA SER A 267 -127.00 -34.43 36.22
C SER A 267 -125.77 -35.29 35.88
N GLY A 268 -125.96 -36.42 35.21
CA GLY A 268 -124.87 -37.27 34.72
C GLY A 268 -124.03 -36.60 33.63
N GLN A 269 -124.66 -35.88 32.71
CA GLN A 269 -123.96 -35.08 31.69
C GLN A 269 -123.15 -33.93 32.33
N ASN A 270 -123.75 -33.19 33.27
CA ASN A 270 -123.07 -32.12 33.99
C ASN A 270 -121.86 -32.65 34.79
N LEU A 271 -122.02 -33.74 35.54
CA LEU A 271 -120.92 -34.39 36.27
C LEU A 271 -119.79 -34.86 35.34
N SER A 272 -120.12 -35.34 34.14
CA SER A 272 -119.15 -35.72 33.11
C SER A 272 -118.36 -34.50 32.61
N LEU A 273 -119.06 -33.40 32.31
CA LEU A 273 -118.46 -32.13 31.88
C LEU A 273 -117.60 -31.49 32.99
N GLU A 274 -118.08 -31.46 34.24
CA GLU A 274 -117.31 -31.01 35.40
C GLU A 274 -116.03 -31.84 35.59
N THR A 275 -116.12 -33.17 35.42
CA THR A 275 -114.97 -34.07 35.45
C THR A 275 -113.99 -33.78 34.31
N GLN A 276 -114.48 -33.48 33.10
CA GLN A 276 -113.64 -33.13 31.96
C GLN A 276 -112.97 -31.75 32.14
N VAL A 277 -113.70 -30.74 32.59
CA VAL A 277 -113.20 -29.40 32.90
C VAL A 277 -112.14 -29.47 34.01
N SER A 278 -112.37 -30.26 35.07
CA SER A 278 -111.40 -30.48 36.15
C SER A 278 -110.10 -31.12 35.62
N ARG A 279 -110.19 -32.14 34.76
CA ARG A 279 -109.02 -32.76 34.10
C ARG A 279 -108.26 -31.78 33.21
N LEU A 280 -108.97 -31.00 32.37
CA LEU A 280 -108.36 -30.00 31.50
C LEU A 280 -107.71 -28.86 32.30
N SER A 281 -108.35 -28.41 33.38
CA SER A 281 -107.80 -27.37 34.26
C SER A 281 -106.53 -27.84 34.95
N LYS A 282 -106.49 -29.12 35.39
CA LYS A 282 -105.28 -29.75 35.92
C LYS A 282 -104.18 -29.85 34.84
N GLN A 283 -104.50 -30.35 33.64
CA GLN A 283 -103.54 -30.47 32.54
C GLN A 283 -102.94 -29.12 32.16
N VAL A 284 -103.75 -28.07 32.02
CA VAL A 284 -103.28 -26.70 31.73
C VAL A 284 -102.37 -26.18 32.84
N ALA A 285 -102.68 -26.47 34.11
CA ALA A 285 -101.80 -26.10 35.23
C ALA A 285 -100.45 -26.84 35.15
N GLU A 286 -100.46 -28.16 34.92
CA GLU A 286 -99.26 -29.00 34.78
C GLU A 286 -98.40 -28.56 33.60
N GLU A 287 -98.96 -28.44 32.39
CA GLU A 287 -98.28 -27.94 31.19
C GLU A 287 -97.72 -26.52 31.40
N THR A 288 -98.44 -25.63 32.09
CA THR A 288 -97.93 -24.29 32.39
C THR A 288 -96.77 -24.34 33.39
N THR A 289 -96.75 -25.29 34.35
CA THR A 289 -95.58 -25.48 35.22
C THR A 289 -94.38 -26.07 34.50
N GLU A 290 -94.56 -27.06 33.63
CA GLU A 290 -93.47 -27.62 32.81
C GLU A 290 -92.93 -26.60 31.82
N LYS A 291 -93.78 -25.80 31.17
CA LYS A 291 -93.35 -24.69 30.32
C LYS A 291 -92.51 -23.67 31.08
N ARG A 292 -92.85 -23.34 32.33
CA ARG A 292 -92.02 -22.46 33.19
C ARG A 292 -90.69 -23.11 33.57
N LYS A 293 -90.65 -24.42 33.86
CA LYS A 293 -89.40 -25.16 34.13
C LYS A 293 -88.49 -25.19 32.90
N ALA A 294 -89.04 -25.52 31.73
CA ALA A 294 -88.30 -25.57 30.46
C ALA A 294 -87.74 -24.19 30.05
N LEU A 295 -88.51 -23.11 30.26
CA LEU A 295 -88.01 -21.75 30.03
C LEU A 295 -86.85 -21.40 30.97
N ARG A 296 -86.96 -21.68 32.27
CA ARG A 296 -85.84 -21.48 33.22
C ARG A 296 -84.60 -22.28 32.81
N ALA A 297 -84.75 -23.57 32.51
CA ALA A 297 -83.64 -24.41 32.08
C ALA A 297 -83.00 -23.92 30.76
N ARG A 298 -83.78 -23.38 29.82
CA ARG A 298 -83.27 -22.71 28.62
C ARG A 298 -82.46 -21.47 28.99
N ASP A 299 -82.96 -20.64 29.90
CA ASP A 299 -82.33 -19.38 30.28
C ASP A 299 -81.02 -19.63 31.07
N ASP A 300 -81.03 -20.62 31.98
CA ASP A 300 -79.84 -21.13 32.69
C ASP A 300 -78.77 -21.69 31.73
N LEU A 301 -79.19 -22.38 30.65
CA LEU A 301 -78.28 -22.89 29.62
C LEU A 301 -77.74 -21.75 28.74
N ASN A 302 -78.58 -20.78 28.39
CA ASN A 302 -78.19 -19.62 27.59
C ASN A 302 -77.15 -18.75 28.32
N GLU A 303 -77.27 -18.57 29.64
CA GLU A 303 -76.25 -17.86 30.42
C GLU A 303 -74.93 -18.64 30.51
N LYS A 304 -74.99 -19.98 30.63
CA LYS A 304 -73.80 -20.84 30.56
C LYS A 304 -73.12 -20.78 29.20
N VAL A 305 -73.88 -20.66 28.10
CA VAL A 305 -73.30 -20.48 26.76
C VAL A 305 -72.53 -19.17 26.69
N LYS A 306 -73.10 -18.03 27.10
CA LYS A 306 -72.38 -16.74 27.15
C LYS A 306 -71.10 -16.81 28.00
N GLN A 307 -71.17 -17.46 29.15
CA GLN A 307 -70.02 -17.61 30.05
C GLN A 307 -68.90 -18.42 29.37
N LEU A 308 -69.24 -19.53 28.71
CA LEU A 308 -68.28 -20.34 27.96
C LEU A 308 -67.75 -19.64 26.70
N GLU A 309 -68.55 -18.81 26.03
CA GLU A 309 -68.11 -17.96 24.91
C GLU A 309 -67.11 -16.90 25.37
N PHE A 310 -67.35 -16.26 26.52
CA PHE A 310 -66.43 -15.29 27.13
C PHE A 310 -65.13 -15.97 27.60
N GLU A 311 -65.22 -17.14 28.24
CA GLU A 311 -64.05 -17.93 28.64
C GLU A 311 -63.25 -18.42 27.43
N MET A 312 -63.90 -18.85 26.35
CA MET A 312 -63.24 -19.19 25.08
C MET A 312 -62.53 -17.99 24.45
N LEU A 313 -63.16 -16.81 24.43
CA LEU A 313 -62.56 -15.60 23.88
C LEU A 313 -61.32 -15.20 24.68
N LYS A 314 -61.43 -15.19 26.02
CA LYS A 314 -60.30 -14.92 26.91
C LYS A 314 -59.16 -15.93 26.73
N LEU A 315 -59.45 -17.23 26.70
CA LEU A 315 -58.45 -18.27 26.50
C LEU A 315 -57.76 -18.16 25.14
N LYS A 316 -58.48 -17.71 24.10
CA LYS A 316 -57.92 -17.45 22.76
C LYS A 316 -56.97 -16.25 22.76
N ASP A 317 -57.29 -15.17 23.46
CA ASP A 317 -56.40 -14.03 23.62
C ASP A 317 -55.19 -14.38 24.51
N ASP A 318 -55.38 -15.13 25.59
CA ASP A 318 -54.31 -15.68 26.44
C ASP A 318 -53.38 -16.64 25.66
N MET A 319 -53.92 -17.42 24.69
CA MET A 319 -53.12 -18.24 23.77
C MET A 319 -52.33 -17.36 22.80
N LYS A 320 -52.97 -16.40 22.14
CA LYS A 320 -52.29 -15.51 21.19
C LYS A 320 -51.15 -14.74 21.86
N GLN A 321 -51.36 -14.23 23.08
CA GLN A 321 -50.30 -13.56 23.85
C GLN A 321 -49.12 -14.48 24.19
N ARG A 322 -49.32 -15.80 24.26
CA ARG A 322 -48.22 -16.78 24.41
C ARG A 322 -47.48 -17.03 23.09
N GLU A 323 -48.20 -17.12 21.98
CA GLU A 323 -47.62 -17.25 20.63
C GLU A 323 -46.80 -15.99 20.27
N ASP A 324 -47.37 -14.80 20.48
CA ASP A 324 -46.71 -13.49 20.30
C ASP A 324 -45.48 -13.35 21.25
N LYS A 325 -45.52 -13.95 22.46
CA LYS A 325 -44.37 -13.98 23.36
C LYS A 325 -43.29 -14.97 22.91
N GLU A 326 -43.66 -16.16 22.46
CA GLU A 326 -42.72 -17.22 22.06
C GLU A 326 -41.93 -16.81 20.81
N THR A 327 -42.57 -16.16 19.84
CA THR A 327 -41.89 -15.59 18.67
C THR A 327 -40.85 -14.54 19.09
N LEU A 328 -41.23 -13.56 19.92
CA LEU A 328 -40.31 -12.54 20.46
C LEU A 328 -39.17 -13.15 21.29
N GLU A 329 -39.42 -14.20 22.07
CA GLU A 329 -38.38 -14.90 22.83
C GLU A 329 -37.39 -15.63 21.90
N ASN A 330 -37.87 -16.19 20.79
CA ASN A 330 -37.04 -16.87 19.80
C ASN A 330 -36.24 -15.89 18.92
N GLU A 331 -36.83 -14.75 18.54
CA GLU A 331 -36.09 -13.63 17.92
C GLU A 331 -35.01 -13.09 18.85
N THR A 332 -35.30 -12.95 20.16
CA THR A 332 -34.32 -12.53 21.16
C THR A 332 -33.15 -13.53 21.28
N LYS A 333 -33.42 -14.84 21.20
CA LYS A 333 -32.38 -15.89 21.19
C LYS A 333 -31.50 -15.81 19.94
N ASP A 334 -32.09 -15.65 18.77
CA ASP A 334 -31.36 -15.54 17.50
C ASP A 334 -30.52 -14.25 17.43
N LEU A 335 -31.09 -13.10 17.81
CA LEU A 335 -30.33 -11.84 17.91
C LEU A 335 -29.16 -11.97 18.90
N LYS A 336 -29.36 -12.61 20.06
CA LYS A 336 -28.28 -12.85 21.03
C LYS A 336 -27.19 -13.79 20.49
N LEU A 337 -27.57 -14.81 19.72
CA LEU A 337 -26.61 -15.70 19.05
C LEU A 337 -25.80 -14.94 17.99
N ARG A 338 -26.46 -14.13 17.15
CA ARG A 338 -25.80 -13.29 16.14
C ARG A 338 -24.82 -12.29 16.76
N ILE A 339 -25.16 -11.71 17.92
CA ILE A 339 -24.25 -10.83 18.69
C ILE A 339 -23.05 -11.64 19.21
N SER A 340 -23.25 -12.79 19.85
CA SER A 340 -22.15 -13.64 20.33
C SER A 340 -21.17 -14.02 19.22
N THR A 341 -21.69 -14.44 18.06
CA THR A 341 -20.86 -14.79 16.89
C THR A 341 -20.22 -13.56 16.23
N ALA A 342 -20.76 -12.35 16.42
CA ALA A 342 -20.10 -11.11 16.00
C ALA A 342 -18.95 -10.76 16.95
N ASP A 343 -19.17 -10.83 18.27
CA ASP A 343 -18.17 -10.57 19.30
C ASP A 343 -16.99 -11.54 19.21
N GLU A 344 -17.27 -12.83 18.97
CA GLU A 344 -16.25 -13.87 18.67
C GLU A 344 -15.38 -13.47 17.47
N ARG A 345 -16.00 -13.05 16.35
CA ARG A 345 -15.27 -12.60 15.16
C ARG A 345 -14.50 -11.30 15.39
N PHE A 346 -15.03 -10.35 16.16
CA PHE A 346 -14.30 -9.13 16.52
C PHE A 346 -13.09 -9.43 17.41
N SER A 347 -13.19 -10.42 18.30
CA SER A 347 -12.05 -10.94 19.09
C SER A 347 -10.99 -11.62 18.19
N GLU A 348 -11.42 -12.42 17.21
CA GLU A 348 -10.53 -12.99 16.19
C GLU A 348 -9.86 -11.90 15.34
N TYR A 349 -10.60 -10.88 14.90
CA TYR A 349 -10.01 -9.76 14.14
C TYR A 349 -9.03 -8.93 14.99
N ALA A 350 -9.33 -8.68 16.27
CA ALA A 350 -8.44 -7.96 17.17
C ALA A 350 -7.13 -8.71 17.42
N THR A 351 -7.19 -10.01 17.73
CA THR A 351 -6.00 -10.84 17.96
C THR A 351 -5.15 -11.01 16.69
N ASN A 352 -5.78 -11.18 15.53
CA ASN A 352 -5.06 -11.19 14.25
C ASN A 352 -4.39 -9.82 13.94
N ALA A 353 -5.09 -8.71 14.18
CA ALA A 353 -4.52 -7.37 13.99
C ALA A 353 -3.35 -7.10 14.92
N GLU A 354 -3.41 -7.54 16.18
CA GLU A 354 -2.31 -7.40 17.14
C GLU A 354 -1.09 -8.28 16.76
N HIS A 355 -1.31 -9.51 16.28
CA HIS A 355 -0.22 -10.33 15.72
C HIS A 355 0.44 -9.69 14.49
N VAL A 356 -0.33 -9.10 13.57
CA VAL A 356 0.22 -8.36 12.41
C VAL A 356 1.01 -7.14 12.88
N ALA A 357 0.47 -6.35 13.82
CA ALA A 357 1.17 -5.20 14.39
C ALA A 357 2.46 -5.60 15.14
N GLN A 358 2.48 -6.75 15.82
CA GLN A 358 3.66 -7.28 16.48
C GLN A 358 4.74 -7.72 15.47
N SER A 359 4.34 -8.40 14.38
CA SER A 359 5.23 -8.79 13.28
C SER A 359 5.86 -7.57 12.58
N LEU A 360 5.03 -6.56 12.24
CA LEU A 360 5.52 -5.31 11.65
C LEU A 360 6.45 -4.53 12.59
N ARG A 361 6.19 -4.55 13.92
CA ARG A 361 7.12 -3.98 14.91
C ARG A 361 8.46 -4.73 14.92
N GLN A 362 8.46 -6.07 14.91
CA GLN A 362 9.68 -6.88 14.85
C GLN A 362 10.49 -6.60 13.58
N GLN A 363 9.83 -6.51 12.42
CA GLN A 363 10.49 -6.13 11.16
C GLN A 363 11.09 -4.73 11.20
N ASN A 364 10.40 -3.75 11.78
CA ASN A 364 10.96 -2.40 11.95
C ASN A 364 12.18 -2.40 12.89
N THR A 365 12.16 -3.16 14.00
CA THR A 365 13.34 -3.29 14.87
C THR A 365 14.52 -3.90 14.12
N GLN A 366 14.31 -4.99 13.36
CA GLN A 366 15.37 -5.63 12.58
C GLN A 366 15.96 -4.72 11.50
N LEU A 367 15.11 -3.95 10.79
CA LEU A 367 15.58 -2.98 9.81
C LEU A 367 16.33 -1.81 10.47
N GLN A 368 15.93 -1.38 11.67
CA GLN A 368 16.66 -0.36 12.43
C GLN A 368 18.01 -0.88 12.95
N GLU A 369 18.08 -2.13 13.38
CA GLU A 369 19.33 -2.79 13.78
C GLU A 369 20.30 -2.90 12.60
N GLN A 370 19.83 -3.38 11.43
CA GLN A 370 20.61 -3.44 10.19
C GLN A 370 21.07 -2.05 9.71
N LEU A 371 20.21 -1.02 9.83
CA LEU A 371 20.57 0.36 9.49
C LEU A 371 21.66 0.90 10.43
N ASN A 372 21.56 0.64 11.73
CA ASN A 372 22.57 1.04 12.71
C ASN A 372 23.91 0.31 12.47
N GLU A 373 23.87 -0.98 12.15
CA GLU A 373 25.07 -1.77 11.82
C GLU A 373 25.76 -1.25 10.55
N ALA A 374 24.99 -0.98 9.48
CA ALA A 374 25.50 -0.38 8.26
C ALA A 374 26.07 1.03 8.47
N GLN A 375 25.47 1.84 9.35
CA GLN A 375 26.00 3.15 9.73
C GLN A 375 27.32 3.04 10.50
N ASN A 376 27.44 2.10 11.44
CA ASN A 376 28.68 1.86 12.18
C ASN A 376 29.81 1.40 11.25
N LEU A 377 29.53 0.45 10.35
CA LEU A 377 30.50 -0.03 9.35
C LEU A 377 30.98 1.11 8.43
N LEU A 378 30.06 1.95 7.96
CA LEU A 378 30.38 3.13 7.15
C LEU A 378 31.23 4.15 7.93
N GLU A 379 31.04 4.31 9.24
CA GLU A 379 31.91 5.17 10.04
C GLU A 379 33.31 4.58 10.20
N THR A 380 33.43 3.27 10.44
CA THR A 380 34.75 2.61 10.48
C THR A 380 35.49 2.69 9.15
N GLU A 381 34.82 2.54 8.00
CA GLU A 381 35.47 2.74 6.68
C GLU A 381 35.96 4.18 6.48
N LYS A 382 35.27 5.20 7.03
CA LYS A 382 35.74 6.59 7.00
C LYS A 382 36.98 6.78 7.87
N GLU A 383 37.01 6.20 9.07
CA GLU A 383 38.15 6.30 9.99
C GLU A 383 39.39 5.59 9.43
N GLU A 384 39.21 4.39 8.85
CA GLU A 384 40.29 3.67 8.15
C GLU A 384 40.77 4.45 6.93
N LYS A 385 39.86 5.00 6.11
CA LYS A 385 40.21 5.84 4.95
C LYS A 385 40.95 7.12 5.35
N LEU A 386 40.54 7.79 6.42
CA LEU A 386 41.21 8.97 6.95
C LEU A 386 42.63 8.62 7.44
N THR A 387 42.76 7.49 8.15
CA THR A 387 44.05 6.96 8.61
C THR A 387 44.97 6.61 7.42
N ALA A 388 44.43 5.99 6.37
CA ALA A 388 45.16 5.69 5.15
C ALA A 388 45.60 6.95 4.39
N LEU A 389 44.77 8.00 4.35
CA LEU A 389 45.11 9.29 3.74
C LEU A 389 46.22 10.03 4.52
N LEU A 390 46.15 10.04 5.85
CA LEU A 390 47.20 10.61 6.71
C LEU A 390 48.53 9.89 6.48
N ARG A 391 48.52 8.54 6.52
CA ARG A 391 49.71 7.73 6.25
C ARG A 391 50.25 7.90 4.82
N ASN A 392 49.38 8.13 3.84
CA ASN A 392 49.81 8.42 2.47
C ASN A 392 50.53 9.78 2.41
N ALA A 393 50.02 10.81 3.09
CA ALA A 393 50.67 12.12 3.19
C ALA A 393 52.03 12.05 3.92
N GLU A 394 52.13 11.29 5.01
CA GLU A 394 53.41 11.02 5.70
C GLU A 394 54.44 10.35 4.77
N ILE A 395 54.01 9.37 3.99
CA ILE A 395 54.86 8.68 3.00
C ILE A 395 55.28 9.66 1.90
N SER A 396 54.37 10.45 1.32
CA SER A 396 54.72 11.45 0.31
C SER A 396 55.68 12.53 0.83
N GLN A 397 55.50 12.98 2.08
CA GLN A 397 56.40 13.95 2.71
C GLN A 397 57.81 13.36 2.94
N SER A 398 57.91 12.12 3.43
CA SER A 398 59.20 11.45 3.60
C SER A 398 59.87 11.13 2.27
N GLU A 399 59.09 10.80 1.22
CA GLU A 399 59.62 10.65 -0.14
C GLU A 399 60.15 11.99 -0.71
N GLU A 400 59.47 13.12 -0.48
CA GLU A 400 59.97 14.43 -0.92
C GLU A 400 61.27 14.84 -0.20
N ILE A 401 61.38 14.53 1.10
CA ILE A 401 62.61 14.74 1.88
C ILE A 401 63.75 13.88 1.31
N LEU A 402 63.55 12.57 1.13
CA LEU A 402 64.55 11.67 0.55
C LEU A 402 64.92 12.08 -0.89
N ARG A 403 63.96 12.52 -1.70
CA ARG A 403 64.22 13.08 -3.04
C ARG A 403 65.02 14.38 -2.98
N LYS A 404 64.96 15.16 -1.89
CA LYS A 404 65.79 16.36 -1.69
C LYS A 404 67.20 15.97 -1.23
N GLU A 405 67.33 15.06 -0.28
CA GLU A 405 68.61 14.54 0.20
C GLU A 405 69.41 13.89 -0.94
N LEU A 406 68.78 13.02 -1.74
CA LEU A 406 69.40 12.40 -2.92
C LEU A 406 69.76 13.41 -4.03
N ARG A 407 69.13 14.60 -4.07
CA ARG A 407 69.58 15.70 -4.93
C ARG A 407 70.81 16.40 -4.37
N MET A 408 70.86 16.66 -3.06
CA MET A 408 72.03 17.25 -2.40
C MET A 408 73.26 16.32 -2.50
N GLU A 409 73.11 15.01 -2.23
CA GLU A 409 74.17 14.02 -2.47
C GLU A 409 74.62 13.97 -3.94
N ARG A 410 73.69 14.15 -4.89
CA ARG A 410 74.02 14.19 -6.31
C ARG A 410 74.85 15.41 -6.68
N ASP A 411 74.51 16.57 -6.13
CA ASP A 411 75.22 17.82 -6.36
C ASP A 411 76.60 17.80 -5.68
N GLU A 412 76.70 17.32 -4.43
CA GLU A 412 77.98 17.07 -3.74
C GLU A 412 78.88 16.07 -4.50
N ALA A 413 78.29 15.00 -5.05
CA ALA A 413 79.03 14.05 -5.89
C ALA A 413 79.52 14.66 -7.21
N ASN A 414 78.76 15.60 -7.80
CA ASN A 414 79.18 16.34 -8.98
C ASN A 414 80.35 17.31 -8.64
N GLU A 415 80.25 18.09 -7.56
CA GLU A 415 81.33 18.96 -7.08
C GLU A 415 82.62 18.17 -6.78
N LEU A 416 82.49 17.01 -6.12
CA LEU A 416 83.61 16.11 -5.88
C LEU A 416 84.17 15.50 -7.17
N HIS A 417 83.36 15.28 -8.20
CA HIS A 417 83.82 14.79 -9.50
C HIS A 417 84.62 15.87 -10.24
N GLU A 418 84.07 17.07 -10.39
CA GLU A 418 84.72 18.24 -11.00
C GLU A 418 86.05 18.57 -10.30
N LYS A 419 86.07 18.51 -8.96
CA LYS A 419 87.29 18.71 -8.18
C LYS A 419 88.33 17.62 -8.38
N ASN A 420 87.92 16.36 -8.56
CA ASN A 420 88.84 15.27 -8.92
C ASN A 420 89.37 15.42 -10.35
N GLU A 421 88.56 15.89 -11.29
CA GLU A 421 88.98 16.19 -12.66
C GLU A 421 89.98 17.36 -12.70
N GLN A 422 89.72 18.44 -11.97
CA GLN A 422 90.68 19.56 -11.80
C GLN A 422 92.00 19.06 -11.18
N LEU A 423 91.95 18.30 -10.08
CA LEU A 423 93.15 17.75 -9.45
C LEU A 423 93.91 16.78 -10.38
N THR A 424 93.21 16.04 -11.23
CA THR A 424 93.82 15.18 -12.25
C THR A 424 94.53 16.03 -13.31
N SER A 425 93.91 17.09 -13.79
CA SER A 425 94.52 18.05 -14.74
C SER A 425 95.74 18.75 -14.15
N GLU A 426 95.68 19.17 -12.89
CA GLU A 426 96.82 19.76 -12.17
C GLU A 426 97.96 18.73 -11.98
N MET A 427 97.65 17.48 -11.67
CA MET A 427 98.63 16.39 -11.58
C MET A 427 99.26 16.03 -12.94
N GLU A 428 98.50 16.07 -14.02
CA GLU A 428 99.04 15.91 -15.38
C GLU A 428 99.96 17.07 -15.75
N ALA A 429 99.54 18.31 -15.50
CA ALA A 429 100.37 19.50 -15.73
C ALA A 429 101.67 19.45 -14.92
N LYS A 430 101.62 19.10 -13.63
CA LYS A 430 102.83 18.92 -12.79
C LYS A 430 103.69 17.74 -13.25
N THR A 431 103.09 16.69 -13.80
CA THR A 431 103.82 15.57 -14.43
C THR A 431 104.50 16.00 -15.74
N GLN A 432 103.90 16.91 -16.52
CA GLN A 432 104.52 17.52 -17.70
C GLN A 432 105.66 18.46 -17.32
N GLU A 433 105.47 19.36 -16.34
CA GLU A 433 106.54 20.20 -15.77
C GLU A 433 107.72 19.37 -15.28
N MET A 434 107.46 18.26 -14.56
CA MET A 434 108.52 17.37 -14.06
C MET A 434 109.26 16.65 -15.20
N LYS A 435 108.56 16.25 -16.27
CA LYS A 435 109.20 15.70 -17.49
C LYS A 435 110.08 16.76 -18.17
N GLN A 436 109.59 17.99 -18.31
CA GLN A 436 110.31 19.11 -18.93
C GLN A 436 111.58 19.47 -18.13
N CYS A 437 111.46 19.68 -16.82
CA CYS A 437 112.59 19.93 -15.93
C CYS A 437 113.62 18.78 -15.94
N LYS A 438 113.17 17.53 -16.15
CA LYS A 438 114.07 16.37 -16.30
C LYS A 438 114.82 16.36 -17.65
N ILE A 439 114.20 16.85 -18.73
CA ILE A 439 114.88 17.06 -20.02
C ILE A 439 115.93 18.15 -19.87
N GLU A 440 115.55 19.31 -19.33
CA GLU A 440 116.46 20.44 -19.05
C GLU A 440 117.64 20.04 -18.16
N MET A 441 117.41 19.17 -17.17
CA MET A 441 118.47 18.64 -16.31
C MET A 441 119.48 17.75 -17.07
N GLU A 442 119.04 16.91 -18.01
CA GLU A 442 119.95 16.11 -18.86
C GLU A 442 120.61 16.98 -19.96
N GLU A 443 119.99 18.07 -20.41
CA GLU A 443 120.63 19.09 -21.25
C GLU A 443 121.75 19.82 -20.49
N ILE A 444 121.49 20.30 -19.27
CA ILE A 444 122.50 20.91 -18.39
C ILE A 444 123.65 19.93 -18.11
N LYS A 445 123.34 18.65 -17.88
CA LYS A 445 124.33 17.58 -17.64
C LYS A 445 125.17 17.28 -18.89
N THR A 446 124.60 17.31 -20.09
CA THR A 446 125.37 17.18 -21.35
C THR A 446 126.16 18.45 -21.70
N VAL A 447 125.72 19.64 -21.26
CA VAL A 447 126.54 20.86 -21.28
C VAL A 447 127.70 20.75 -20.27
N MET A 448 127.48 20.18 -19.08
CA MET A 448 128.55 19.87 -18.12
C MET A 448 129.59 18.93 -18.73
N TYR A 449 129.20 17.80 -19.33
CA TYR A 449 130.16 16.88 -19.96
C TYR A 449 130.99 17.57 -21.06
N LYS A 450 130.38 18.44 -21.88
CA LYS A 450 131.09 19.25 -22.88
C LYS A 450 132.03 20.30 -22.27
N ASN A 451 131.72 20.82 -21.08
CA ASN A 451 132.61 21.73 -20.37
C ASN A 451 133.76 20.99 -19.67
N ASP A 452 133.54 19.81 -19.09
CA ASP A 452 134.60 18.93 -18.57
C ASP A 452 135.58 18.50 -19.68
N GLU A 453 135.06 18.23 -20.88
CA GLU A 453 135.87 17.92 -22.06
C GLU A 453 136.73 19.12 -22.49
N LYS A 454 136.15 20.33 -22.51
CA LYS A 454 136.90 21.57 -22.72
C LYS A 454 137.90 21.88 -21.60
N LEU A 455 137.62 21.53 -20.34
CA LEU A 455 138.59 21.67 -19.25
C LEU A 455 139.81 20.79 -19.50
N LYS A 456 139.63 19.55 -19.95
CA LYS A 456 140.75 18.68 -20.35
C LYS A 456 141.53 19.23 -21.54
N GLU A 457 140.85 19.79 -22.54
CA GLU A 457 141.47 20.45 -23.70
C GLU A 457 142.29 21.69 -23.28
N ILE A 458 141.77 22.48 -22.32
CA ILE A 458 142.50 23.58 -21.67
C ILE A 458 143.70 23.05 -20.89
N ASP A 459 143.57 22.00 -20.08
CA ASP A 459 144.69 21.41 -19.32
C ASP A 459 145.77 20.80 -20.24
N GLU A 460 145.40 20.28 -21.40
CA GLU A 460 146.32 19.80 -22.44
C GLU A 460 147.12 20.97 -23.03
N MET A 461 146.43 22.06 -23.41
CA MET A 461 147.08 23.32 -23.83
C MET A 461 147.94 23.93 -22.70
N GLN A 462 147.49 23.88 -21.45
CA GLN A 462 148.22 24.35 -20.27
C GLN A 462 149.53 23.56 -20.10
N ARG A 463 149.50 22.25 -20.38
CA ARG A 463 150.66 21.36 -20.37
C ARG A 463 151.63 21.70 -21.51
N GLU A 464 151.13 21.90 -22.73
CA GLU A 464 151.94 22.30 -23.89
C GLU A 464 152.59 23.68 -23.68
N ILE A 465 151.85 24.63 -23.09
CA ILE A 465 152.36 25.95 -22.65
C ILE A 465 153.40 25.77 -21.55
N SER A 466 153.21 24.86 -20.58
CA SER A 466 154.21 24.59 -19.54
C SER A 466 155.52 24.05 -20.14
N GLU A 467 155.43 23.26 -21.23
CA GLU A 467 156.56 22.67 -21.93
C GLU A 467 157.31 23.70 -22.78
N LYS A 468 156.58 24.51 -23.55
CA LYS A 468 157.15 25.67 -24.27
C LYS A 468 157.79 26.67 -23.28
N ASN A 469 157.24 26.82 -22.07
CA ASN A 469 157.87 27.60 -20.99
C ASN A 469 159.15 26.97 -20.42
N LYS A 470 159.31 25.63 -20.39
CA LYS A 470 160.61 24.98 -20.09
C LYS A 470 161.62 25.33 -21.18
N THR A 471 161.24 25.25 -22.45
CA THR A 471 162.09 25.64 -23.60
C THR A 471 162.51 27.11 -23.52
N ILE A 472 161.57 28.01 -23.21
CA ILE A 472 161.84 29.44 -23.00
C ILE A 472 162.80 29.67 -21.82
N LYS A 473 162.70 28.91 -20.72
CA LYS A 473 163.68 28.98 -19.62
C LYS A 473 165.09 28.58 -20.06
N VAL A 474 165.24 27.53 -20.87
CA VAL A 474 166.55 27.10 -21.42
C VAL A 474 167.13 28.15 -22.37
N LEU A 475 166.30 28.79 -23.19
CA LEU A 475 166.72 29.88 -24.08
C LEU A 475 167.08 31.16 -23.30
N ASN A 476 166.30 31.52 -22.28
CA ASN A 476 166.59 32.66 -21.41
C ASN A 476 167.84 32.46 -20.55
N GLN A 477 168.16 31.23 -20.13
CA GLN A 477 169.44 30.93 -19.47
C GLN A 477 170.63 31.23 -20.41
N ARG A 478 170.57 30.75 -21.66
CA ARG A 478 171.59 31.05 -22.68
C ARG A 478 171.73 32.56 -22.95
N LEU A 479 170.62 33.30 -22.97
CA LEU A 479 170.65 34.77 -23.06
C LEU A 479 171.26 35.43 -21.81
N ALA A 480 170.96 34.94 -20.61
CA ALA A 480 171.46 35.49 -19.35
C ALA A 480 172.98 35.34 -19.21
N ASP A 481 173.55 34.20 -19.62
CA ASP A 481 174.99 33.95 -19.53
C ASP A 481 175.77 34.78 -20.55
N LEU A 482 175.24 34.97 -21.77
CA LEU A 482 175.76 35.94 -22.75
C LEU A 482 175.71 37.38 -22.22
N LYS A 483 174.65 37.74 -21.48
CA LYS A 483 174.41 39.08 -20.92
C LYS A 483 175.29 39.41 -19.70
N LYS A 484 176.08 38.47 -19.18
CA LYS A 484 176.99 38.70 -18.04
C LYS A 484 178.42 39.12 -18.45
N THR A 485 178.77 38.97 -19.72
CA THR A 485 180.11 39.24 -20.26
C THR A 485 180.26 40.68 -20.79
N LEU A 486 179.16 41.34 -21.13
CA LEU A 486 179.14 42.69 -21.72
C LEU A 486 178.41 43.68 -20.81
N GLN A 487 179.11 44.77 -20.48
CA GLN A 487 178.58 46.09 -20.06
C GLN A 487 177.51 46.05 -18.94
N LYS A 488 177.82 46.30 -17.65
CA LYS A 488 178.85 47.20 -17.06
C LYS A 488 178.75 48.64 -17.61
N GLU A 489 178.67 49.60 -16.69
CA GLU A 489 178.33 51.02 -16.89
C GLU A 489 176.85 51.36 -17.20
N PHE A 490 176.18 52.00 -16.22
CA PHE A 490 175.07 53.00 -16.34
C PHE A 490 173.74 52.64 -17.04
N HIS A 491 172.57 53.22 -16.71
CA HIS A 491 171.94 53.76 -15.48
C HIS A 491 170.44 54.09 -15.81
N SER A 492 169.59 54.46 -14.83
CA SER A 492 168.21 55.02 -14.98
C SER A 492 167.09 54.03 -15.41
N ALA A 493 165.99 53.78 -14.66
CA ALA A 493 164.81 54.59 -14.24
C ALA A 493 163.61 54.49 -15.24
N LYS A 494 162.45 53.88 -14.89
CA LYS A 494 161.23 54.40 -14.19
C LYS A 494 160.43 55.44 -15.01
N SER A 495 159.07 55.49 -15.05
CA SER A 495 157.97 54.70 -14.44
C SER A 495 156.61 54.93 -15.18
N PHE A 496 155.51 54.32 -14.69
CA PHE A 496 154.06 54.71 -14.64
C PHE A 496 153.53 55.97 -15.39
N GLU A 497 152.26 56.15 -15.79
CA GLU A 497 150.93 55.46 -15.61
C GLU A 497 150.02 55.77 -16.87
N ALA A 498 148.68 55.83 -17.00
CA ALA A 498 147.43 55.65 -16.20
C ALA A 498 146.24 55.41 -17.21
N GLU A 499 145.29 54.49 -16.96
CA GLU A 499 143.93 54.63 -16.35
C GLU A 499 142.76 55.24 -17.19
N LYS A 500 141.67 54.42 -17.33
CA LYS A 500 140.22 54.76 -17.17
C LYS A 500 139.48 55.65 -18.22
N GLU A 501 138.14 55.63 -18.36
CA GLU A 501 137.04 54.89 -17.66
C GLU A 501 135.76 54.65 -18.53
N ARG A 502 134.92 53.66 -18.12
CA ARG A 502 133.42 53.56 -18.01
C ARG A 502 132.46 54.40 -18.90
N ASN A 503 131.14 54.09 -19.05
CA ASN A 503 130.17 53.11 -18.52
C ASN A 503 129.07 52.86 -19.62
N GLY A 504 128.24 51.81 -19.69
CA GLY A 504 127.13 51.42 -18.76
C GLY A 504 125.77 52.04 -19.22
N ASN A 505 124.56 51.54 -18.95
CA ASN A 505 124.03 50.25 -18.42
C ASN A 505 122.48 50.19 -18.68
N CYS A 506 121.78 49.06 -18.50
CA CYS A 506 120.31 48.92 -18.72
C CYS A 506 119.58 48.06 -17.64
N ILE A 507 118.35 48.42 -17.21
CA ILE A 507 117.57 47.69 -16.16
C ILE A 507 116.03 47.92 -16.21
N ALA A 508 115.25 46.88 -15.86
CA ALA A 508 113.95 46.85 -15.13
C ALA A 508 112.59 47.29 -15.77
N ALA A 509 111.39 46.92 -15.26
CA ALA A 509 110.88 45.67 -14.62
C ALA A 509 109.36 45.72 -14.22
N LYS A 510 108.59 44.61 -14.44
CA LYS A 510 107.37 44.12 -13.69
C LYS A 510 106.09 45.01 -13.62
N PRO A 511 104.91 44.53 -13.11
CA PRO A 511 104.35 43.17 -12.85
C PRO A 511 103.04 42.95 -13.71
N PRO A 512 101.80 42.57 -13.27
CA PRO A 512 101.26 41.70 -12.20
C PRO A 512 100.07 40.71 -12.55
N THR A 513 100.03 39.54 -11.87
CA THR A 513 98.85 38.92 -11.14
C THR A 513 97.63 38.21 -11.82
N ASN A 514 97.46 36.92 -11.43
CA ASN A 514 96.24 36.06 -11.23
C ASN A 514 95.52 35.21 -12.33
N ALA A 515 95.62 33.87 -12.12
CA ALA A 515 94.54 32.87 -11.86
C ALA A 515 93.70 32.17 -12.97
N ILE A 516 93.65 30.80 -12.88
CA ILE A 516 92.47 29.87 -12.96
C ILE A 516 91.62 29.88 -14.26
N VAL A 517 91.15 28.79 -14.91
CA VAL A 517 91.34 27.31 -15.00
C VAL A 517 90.28 26.80 -16.04
N VAL A 518 90.45 25.58 -16.60
CA VAL A 518 89.51 24.58 -17.24
C VAL A 518 87.99 24.90 -17.43
N ALA A 519 87.16 24.30 -18.32
CA ALA A 519 87.23 23.79 -19.72
C ALA A 519 85.83 23.22 -20.13
N THR A 520 85.61 22.91 -21.42
CA THR A 520 84.60 21.92 -21.95
C THR A 520 83.09 22.13 -21.60
N SER A 521 82.15 21.24 -21.94
CA SER A 521 81.66 20.84 -23.30
C SER A 521 80.28 20.12 -23.22
N ALA A 522 79.47 20.19 -24.29
CA ALA A 522 78.24 19.38 -24.57
C ALA A 522 77.04 19.53 -23.57
N ALA A 523 75.75 19.58 -23.93
CA ALA A 523 74.92 18.84 -24.91
C ALA A 523 74.53 17.41 -24.42
N VAL A 524 73.32 16.82 -24.60
CA VAL A 524 72.03 17.25 -25.21
C VAL A 524 70.93 16.18 -24.94
N VAL A 525 69.70 16.58 -24.54
CA VAL A 525 68.37 16.02 -24.97
C VAL A 525 67.90 14.59 -24.57
N ASN A 526 66.64 14.52 -24.07
CA ASN A 526 65.62 13.42 -24.12
C ASN A 526 65.64 12.18 -23.18
N ASP A 527 64.54 11.41 -22.96
CA ASP A 527 63.06 11.62 -23.02
C ASP A 527 62.28 10.32 -22.63
N THR A 528 60.94 10.42 -22.42
CA THR A 528 59.83 9.43 -22.62
C THR A 528 59.79 7.98 -22.04
N LEU A 529 58.59 7.63 -21.51
CA LEU A 529 57.85 6.32 -21.60
C LEU A 529 58.44 5.06 -20.87
N ALA A 530 57.73 3.94 -20.62
CA ALA A 530 56.30 3.58 -20.38
C ALA A 530 56.17 2.08 -19.97
N CYS A 531 54.93 1.55 -19.82
CA CYS A 531 54.56 0.11 -19.88
C CYS A 531 55.02 -0.83 -18.71
N GLU A 532 54.42 -2.01 -18.42
CA GLU A 532 53.08 -2.58 -18.73
C GLU A 532 52.69 -3.77 -17.80
N HIS A 533 51.39 -4.08 -17.74
CA HIS A 533 50.72 -5.41 -17.71
C HIS A 533 51.15 -6.58 -16.76
N CYS A 534 50.18 -7.13 -15.97
CA CYS A 534 49.83 -8.59 -15.94
C CYS A 534 48.77 -9.02 -14.88
N GLY A 535 47.70 -9.71 -15.31
CA GLY A 535 46.94 -10.80 -14.63
C GLY A 535 46.32 -10.66 -13.20
N GLY A 536 45.25 -11.40 -12.82
CA GLY A 536 44.31 -12.22 -13.61
C GLY A 536 43.51 -13.31 -12.84
N VAL A 537 42.31 -13.64 -13.35
CA VAL A 537 41.66 -14.99 -13.36
C VAL A 537 40.79 -15.48 -12.16
N SER A 538 39.51 -15.81 -12.48
CA SER A 538 38.60 -16.84 -11.88
C SER A 538 37.87 -16.61 -10.53
N ALA A 539 36.68 -17.20 -10.25
CA ALA A 539 35.65 -17.90 -11.07
C ALA A 539 34.36 -18.23 -10.25
N ALA A 540 33.43 -19.00 -10.86
CA ALA A 540 32.20 -19.63 -10.35
C ALA A 540 30.91 -18.75 -10.40
N THR A 541 29.81 -19.00 -11.13
CA THR A 541 29.16 -20.06 -11.94
C THR A 541 27.76 -20.35 -11.40
N SER A 542 26.72 -20.15 -12.22
CA SER A 542 25.51 -20.97 -12.23
C SER A 542 24.86 -20.87 -13.62
N SER A 543 24.10 -21.90 -14.01
CA SER A 543 23.50 -22.03 -15.34
C SER A 543 21.98 -22.04 -15.26
N SER A 544 21.31 -21.52 -16.29
CA SER A 544 19.86 -21.61 -16.44
C SER A 544 19.47 -21.94 -17.89
N ILE A 545 18.33 -22.59 -18.06
CA ILE A 545 17.86 -23.17 -19.32
C ILE A 545 16.83 -22.23 -19.94
N VAL A 546 17.06 -21.81 -21.19
CA VAL A 546 16.13 -20.95 -21.93
C VAL A 546 15.10 -21.82 -22.68
N MET A 547 13.84 -21.79 -22.23
CA MET A 547 12.68 -22.34 -22.94
C MET A 547 11.42 -21.47 -22.71
N ASP A 548 10.82 -21.02 -23.82
CA ASP A 548 9.43 -20.58 -24.00
C ASP A 548 8.79 -19.52 -23.08
N GLU A 549 9.31 -18.28 -23.10
CA GLU A 549 8.52 -17.09 -22.72
C GLU A 549 7.25 -16.90 -23.56
N VAL A 550 7.24 -17.43 -24.80
CA VAL A 550 6.14 -17.29 -25.77
C VAL A 550 4.83 -17.88 -25.24
N ASN A 551 4.92 -18.98 -24.47
CA ASN A 551 3.76 -19.74 -24.01
C ASN A 551 3.01 -18.99 -22.89
N PHE A 552 3.73 -18.43 -21.92
CA PHE A 552 3.13 -17.66 -20.82
C PHE A 552 2.44 -16.37 -21.27
N LYS A 553 2.93 -15.72 -22.34
CA LYS A 553 2.31 -14.51 -22.89
C LYS A 553 0.94 -14.79 -23.50
N TYR A 554 0.79 -15.95 -24.17
CA TYR A 554 -0.51 -16.44 -24.63
C TYR A 554 -1.40 -16.90 -23.46
N LEU A 555 -0.86 -17.69 -22.51
CA LEU A 555 -1.63 -18.19 -21.37
C LEU A 555 -2.20 -17.05 -20.51
N LYS A 556 -1.42 -15.98 -20.26
CA LYS A 556 -1.89 -14.76 -19.58
C LYS A 556 -3.04 -14.10 -20.34
N HIS A 557 -2.96 -14.01 -21.67
CA HIS A 557 -4.04 -13.43 -22.48
C HIS A 557 -5.31 -14.30 -22.49
N VAL A 558 -5.17 -15.64 -22.52
CA VAL A 558 -6.28 -16.58 -22.43
C VAL A 558 -6.95 -16.52 -21.06
N ILE A 559 -6.19 -16.46 -19.96
CA ILE A 559 -6.73 -16.32 -18.60
C ILE A 559 -7.46 -14.98 -18.43
N VAL A 560 -6.86 -13.86 -18.87
CA VAL A 560 -7.53 -12.55 -18.82
C VAL A 560 -8.81 -12.56 -19.64
N LYS A 561 -8.80 -13.09 -20.87
CA LYS A 561 -10.00 -13.19 -21.71
C LYS A 561 -11.06 -14.11 -21.11
N PHE A 562 -10.67 -15.21 -20.46
CA PHE A 562 -11.60 -16.10 -19.76
C PHE A 562 -12.28 -15.41 -18.57
N LEU A 563 -11.55 -14.61 -17.80
CA LEU A 563 -12.09 -13.86 -16.65
C LEU A 563 -12.96 -12.65 -17.06
N THR A 564 -12.92 -12.20 -18.32
CA THR A 564 -13.63 -10.99 -18.79
C THR A 564 -14.63 -11.22 -19.94
N SER A 565 -14.88 -12.47 -20.35
CA SER A 565 -15.77 -12.79 -21.48
C SER A 565 -17.17 -13.23 -21.03
N ARG A 566 -18.15 -13.17 -21.95
CA ARG A 566 -19.56 -13.48 -21.68
C ARG A 566 -19.81 -14.99 -21.60
N GLU A 567 -20.88 -15.39 -20.92
CA GLU A 567 -21.17 -16.77 -20.47
C GLU A 567 -21.04 -17.91 -21.50
N VAL A 568 -21.18 -17.61 -22.78
CA VAL A 568 -21.11 -18.60 -23.88
C VAL A 568 -19.66 -18.81 -24.34
N GLU A 569 -18.81 -17.77 -24.26
CA GLU A 569 -17.41 -17.82 -24.66
C GLU A 569 -16.56 -18.54 -23.61
N ALA A 570 -16.80 -18.28 -22.33
CA ALA A 570 -16.10 -18.90 -21.21
C ALA A 570 -16.12 -20.43 -21.26
N ARG A 571 -17.26 -21.03 -21.64
CA ARG A 571 -17.42 -22.51 -21.75
C ARG A 571 -16.62 -23.10 -22.92
N HIS A 572 -16.41 -22.35 -24.01
CA HIS A 572 -15.54 -22.76 -25.11
C HIS A 572 -14.06 -22.59 -24.77
N LEU A 573 -13.72 -21.55 -23.99
CA LEU A 573 -12.37 -21.30 -23.49
C LEU A 573 -11.89 -22.38 -22.51
N ILE A 574 -12.74 -22.87 -21.58
CA ILE A 574 -12.41 -24.02 -20.71
C ILE A 574 -11.93 -25.22 -21.54
N ARG A 575 -12.65 -25.54 -22.61
CA ARG A 575 -12.34 -26.70 -23.47
C ARG A 575 -11.02 -26.55 -24.23
N ALA A 576 -10.72 -25.33 -24.69
CA ALA A 576 -9.43 -25.00 -25.31
C ALA A 576 -8.28 -25.09 -24.30
N VAL A 577 -8.46 -24.54 -23.08
CA VAL A 577 -7.46 -24.58 -22.00
C VAL A 577 -7.21 -26.02 -21.53
N ALA A 578 -8.26 -26.83 -21.35
CA ALA A 578 -8.13 -28.24 -20.98
C ALA A 578 -7.32 -29.04 -22.02
N THR A 579 -7.54 -28.77 -23.31
CA THR A 579 -6.79 -29.41 -24.41
C THR A 579 -5.33 -28.94 -24.45
N LEU A 580 -5.06 -27.66 -24.21
CA LEU A 580 -3.71 -27.09 -24.24
C LEU A 580 -2.84 -27.45 -23.01
N LEU A 581 -3.45 -27.57 -21.83
CA LEU A 581 -2.77 -27.90 -20.57
C LEU A 581 -2.87 -29.39 -20.20
N GLN A 582 -3.49 -30.23 -21.06
CA GLN A 582 -3.73 -31.65 -20.83
C GLN A 582 -4.44 -31.96 -19.48
N LEU A 583 -5.40 -31.10 -19.11
CA LEU A 583 -6.17 -31.29 -17.87
C LEU A 583 -6.91 -32.63 -17.88
N THR A 584 -6.96 -33.29 -16.74
CA THR A 584 -7.76 -34.50 -16.57
C THR A 584 -9.26 -34.18 -16.66
N LYS A 585 -10.07 -35.20 -16.97
CA LYS A 585 -11.53 -35.05 -17.08
C LYS A 585 -12.18 -34.55 -15.78
N ASP A 586 -11.59 -34.86 -14.63
CA ASP A 586 -12.09 -34.43 -13.33
C ASP A 586 -11.73 -32.96 -13.04
N GLU A 587 -10.59 -32.47 -13.53
CA GLU A 587 -10.21 -31.05 -13.46
C GLU A 587 -11.05 -30.18 -14.44
N GLU A 588 -11.25 -30.62 -15.69
CA GLU A 588 -12.15 -29.95 -16.64
C GLU A 588 -13.58 -29.86 -16.06
N LYS A 589 -14.05 -30.96 -15.45
CA LYS A 589 -15.36 -31.01 -14.79
C LYS A 589 -15.41 -30.10 -13.55
N LEU A 590 -14.40 -30.09 -12.69
CA LEU A 590 -14.37 -29.23 -11.50
C LEU A 590 -14.42 -27.74 -11.85
N LEU A 591 -13.74 -27.33 -12.93
CA LEU A 591 -13.81 -25.97 -13.47
C LEU A 591 -15.22 -25.66 -14.00
N GLN A 592 -15.82 -26.58 -14.76
CA GLN A 592 -17.16 -26.41 -15.32
C GLN A 592 -18.24 -26.35 -14.23
N ASP A 593 -18.18 -27.21 -13.21
CA ASP A 593 -19.09 -27.22 -12.07
C ASP A 593 -18.90 -25.97 -11.19
N THR A 594 -17.68 -25.45 -11.07
CA THR A 594 -17.38 -24.21 -10.33
C THR A 594 -17.86 -22.96 -11.08
N LEU A 595 -17.80 -22.96 -12.42
CA LEU A 595 -18.41 -21.91 -13.25
C LEU A 595 -19.94 -21.95 -13.12
N ASN A 596 -20.55 -23.14 -13.25
CA ASN A 596 -22.00 -23.33 -13.07
C ASN A 596 -22.47 -22.91 -11.67
N TRP A 597 -21.69 -23.21 -10.63
CA TRP A 597 -21.98 -22.78 -9.26
C TRP A 597 -21.98 -21.26 -9.10
N LYS A 598 -20.93 -20.57 -9.58
CA LYS A 598 -20.85 -19.10 -9.54
C LYS A 598 -21.99 -18.40 -10.29
N MET A 599 -22.64 -19.10 -11.22
CA MET A 599 -23.77 -18.60 -12.02
C MET A 599 -25.14 -19.04 -11.47
N SER A 600 -25.21 -19.68 -10.28
CA SER A 600 -26.45 -20.19 -9.69
C SER A 600 -26.71 -19.62 -8.29
N TRP A 601 -27.83 -18.90 -8.13
CA TRP A 601 -28.23 -18.26 -6.88
C TRP A 601 -28.44 -19.25 -5.72
N PHE A 602 -28.75 -20.51 -6.01
CA PHE A 602 -29.04 -21.57 -5.03
C PHE A 602 -28.16 -22.82 -5.20
N GLY A 603 -26.96 -22.67 -5.75
CA GLY A 603 -26.00 -23.76 -5.89
C GLY A 603 -25.14 -23.99 -4.63
N SER A 604 -24.94 -25.26 -4.26
CA SER A 604 -23.89 -25.65 -3.30
C SER A 604 -22.50 -25.57 -3.94
N LYS A 605 -21.51 -25.02 -3.23
CA LYS A 605 -20.14 -24.87 -3.75
C LYS A 605 -19.48 -26.24 -4.02
N PRO A 606 -18.88 -26.49 -5.21
CA PRO A 606 -18.20 -27.74 -5.50
C PRO A 606 -17.07 -28.03 -4.51
N ASN A 607 -16.98 -29.27 -4.06
CA ASN A 607 -15.95 -29.71 -3.12
C ASN A 607 -14.62 -29.95 -3.87
N HIS A 608 -13.65 -29.08 -3.67
CA HIS A 608 -12.35 -29.10 -4.35
C HIS A 608 -11.35 -30.12 -3.75
N GLY A 609 -11.74 -30.84 -2.68
CA GLY A 609 -10.83 -31.72 -1.94
C GLY A 609 -9.82 -30.95 -1.07
N ARG A 610 -9.06 -31.67 -0.23
CA ARG A 610 -8.00 -31.07 0.60
C ARG A 610 -6.66 -31.03 -0.14
N GLY A 611 -6.64 -30.30 -1.26
CA GLY A 611 -5.41 -29.88 -1.94
C GLY A 611 -4.76 -28.69 -1.23
N GLN A 612 -3.44 -28.53 -1.37
CA GLN A 612 -2.62 -27.55 -0.66
C GLN A 612 -3.19 -26.12 -0.68
N HIS A 613 -3.24 -25.47 0.49
CA HIS A 613 -3.49 -24.04 0.58
C HIS A 613 -2.30 -23.27 0.00
N SER A 614 -2.44 -22.74 -1.22
CA SER A 614 -1.54 -21.69 -1.70
C SER A 614 -1.76 -20.43 -0.85
N PHE A 615 -0.67 -19.86 -0.34
CA PHE A 615 -0.73 -18.63 0.44
C PHE A 615 -1.32 -17.50 -0.39
N SER A 616 -2.32 -16.82 0.17
CA SER A 616 -2.89 -15.60 -0.42
C SER A 616 -1.83 -14.50 -0.43
N ILE A 617 -1.43 -14.09 -1.63
CA ILE A 617 -0.61 -12.90 -1.83
C ILE A 617 -1.41 -11.69 -1.29
N PRO A 618 -0.87 -10.90 -0.34
CA PRO A 618 -1.56 -9.72 0.17
C PRO A 618 -1.70 -8.65 -0.93
N PRO A 619 -2.76 -7.83 -0.89
CA PRO A 619 -2.92 -6.73 -1.84
C PRO A 619 -1.85 -5.65 -1.63
N SER A 620 -1.56 -4.92 -2.72
CA SER A 620 -0.76 -3.69 -2.76
C SER A 620 -1.64 -2.44 -2.69
#